data_AF-A0A378B8E2-F1
#
_entry.id   AF-A0A378B8E2-F1
#
_cell.length_a   1.000
_cell.length_b   1.000
_cell.length_c   1.000
_cell.angle_alpha   90.00
_cell.angle_beta   90.00
_cell.angle_gamma   90.00
#
_symmetry.space_group_name_H-M   'P 1'
#
loop_
_entity.id
_entity.type
_entity.pdbx_description
1 polymer ?
#
loop_
_entity_poly.entity_id
_entity_poly.type
_entity_poly.pdbx_seq_one_letter_code
_entity_poly.pdbx_strand_id
1 'polypeptide(L)'
;MPVSPFIPEMLAKITQLHQLKETGSLRFLLEVDGSCNRNTYRALLGAGAQILVMGSSGLFRADMPLELAWETMSRELSAALHSPSWYRGANDVRKSLCFWFIQFRHGRQGGSLSGTR
;
A
#
# COMPACT_ATOMS: atom_id res chain seq x y z
N MET A 1 -19.61 -7.90 9.04
CA MET A 1 -19.80 -8.25 7.61
C MET A 1 -18.73 -9.26 7.23
N PRO A 2 -19.07 -10.35 6.54
CA PRO A 2 -18.07 -11.30 6.06
C PRO A 2 -17.12 -10.63 5.05
N VAL A 3 -15.85 -11.03 5.08
CA VAL A 3 -14.87 -10.57 4.09
C VAL A 3 -15.21 -11.16 2.72
N SER A 4 -15.23 -10.33 1.68
CA SER A 4 -15.39 -10.82 0.31
C SER A 4 -14.17 -11.67 -0.08
N PRO A 5 -14.35 -12.84 -0.72
CA PRO A 5 -13.23 -13.66 -1.14
C PRO A 5 -12.37 -12.94 -2.18
N PHE A 6 -11.09 -13.27 -2.22
CA PHE A 6 -10.20 -12.83 -3.29
C PHE A 6 -10.64 -13.44 -4.64
N ILE A 7 -10.61 -12.65 -5.71
CA ILE A 7 -10.99 -13.04 -7.07
C ILE A 7 -9.72 -13.07 -7.93
N PRO A 8 -9.08 -14.23 -8.16
CA PRO A 8 -7.81 -14.32 -8.90
C PRO A 8 -7.85 -13.76 -10.32
N GLU A 9 -9.01 -13.81 -10.98
CA GLU A 9 -9.23 -13.31 -12.34
C GLU A 9 -9.01 -11.79 -12.43
N MET A 10 -9.12 -11.06 -11.31
CA MET A 10 -8.82 -9.63 -11.28
C MET A 10 -7.35 -9.31 -11.52
N LEU A 11 -6.43 -10.25 -11.28
CA LEU A 11 -5.00 -10.06 -11.57
C LEU A 11 -4.75 -9.75 -13.04
N ALA A 12 -5.47 -10.42 -13.95
CA ALA A 12 -5.37 -10.17 -15.38
C ALA A 12 -5.74 -8.72 -15.74
N LYS A 13 -6.77 -8.17 -15.10
CA LYS A 13 -7.19 -6.77 -15.31
C LYS A 13 -6.16 -5.77 -14.79
N ILE A 14 -5.55 -6.05 -13.62
CA ILE A 14 -4.48 -5.22 -13.07
C ILE A 14 -3.28 -5.20 -14.03
N THR A 15 -2.88 -6.37 -14.54
CA THR A 15 -1.79 -6.47 -15.53
C THR A 15 -2.09 -5.73 -16.83
N GLN A 16 -3.31 -5.85 -17.36
CA GLN A 16 -3.74 -5.11 -18.55
C GLN A 16 -3.70 -3.60 -18.33
N LEU A 17 -4.18 -3.11 -17.18
CA LEU A 17 -4.18 -1.70 -16.86
C LEU A 17 -2.76 -1.17 -16.63
N HIS A 18 -1.88 -1.96 -16.02
CA HIS A 18 -0.47 -1.64 -15.86
C HIS A 18 0.22 -1.52 -17.22
N GLN A 19 -0.02 -2.46 -18.14
CA GLN A 19 0.50 -2.39 -19.50
C GLN A 19 -0.01 -1.13 -20.23
N LEU A 20 -1.32 -0.85 -20.16
CA LEU A 20 -1.91 0.34 -20.78
C LEU A 20 -1.28 1.63 -20.25
N LYS A 21 -1.02 1.69 -18.94
CA LYS A 21 -0.35 2.81 -18.29
C LYS A 21 1.04 3.04 -18.88
N GLU A 22 1.85 1.99 -18.97
CA GLU A 22 3.22 2.07 -19.47
C GLU A 22 3.25 2.40 -20.97
N THR A 23 2.46 1.70 -21.80
CA THR A 23 2.44 1.95 -23.25
C THR A 23 1.85 3.31 -23.62
N GLY A 24 0.88 3.78 -22.83
CA GLY A 24 0.23 5.07 -23.04
C GLY A 24 0.94 6.25 -22.36
N SER A 25 2.05 6.02 -21.63
CA SER A 25 2.71 7.04 -20.80
C SER A 25 1.73 7.78 -19.87
N LEU A 26 0.76 7.04 -19.31
CA LEU A 26 -0.34 7.60 -18.53
C LEU A 26 0.08 7.85 -17.07
N ARG A 27 -0.39 8.96 -16.51
CA ARG A 27 -0.05 9.39 -15.15
C ARG A 27 -1.19 9.16 -14.16
N PHE A 28 -1.36 7.91 -13.77
CA PHE A 28 -2.23 7.50 -12.66
C PHE A 28 -1.56 6.40 -11.81
N LEU A 29 -2.07 6.15 -10.60
CA LEU A 29 -1.64 5.05 -9.74
C LEU A 29 -2.65 3.91 -9.80
N LEU A 30 -2.17 2.67 -9.72
CA LEU A 30 -3.02 1.48 -9.69
C LEU A 30 -3.28 1.07 -8.24
N GLU A 31 -4.49 1.37 -7.75
CA GLU A 31 -4.95 0.98 -6.43
C GLU A 31 -5.79 -0.29 -6.47
N VAL A 32 -5.58 -1.16 -5.48
CA VAL A 32 -6.42 -2.35 -5.26
C VAL A 32 -7.10 -2.22 -3.90
N ASP A 33 -8.43 -2.28 -3.92
CA ASP A 33 -9.28 -2.39 -2.74
C ASP A 33 -9.99 -3.75 -2.72
N GLY A 34 -9.87 -4.43 -1.59
CA GLY A 34 -10.42 -5.77 -1.38
C GLY A 34 -9.36 -6.84 -1.20
N SER A 35 -9.44 -7.53 -0.06
CA SER A 35 -8.67 -8.75 0.22
C SER A 35 -7.15 -8.62 0.10
N CYS A 36 -6.61 -7.43 0.39
CA CYS A 36 -5.18 -7.18 0.55
C CYS A 36 -4.68 -7.75 1.89
N ASN A 37 -3.88 -8.82 1.83
CA ASN A 37 -3.28 -9.47 3.00
C ASN A 37 -2.04 -10.30 2.59
N ARG A 38 -1.36 -10.94 3.56
CA ARG A 38 -0.14 -11.75 3.33
C ARG A 38 -0.25 -12.78 2.21
N ASN A 39 -1.44 -13.29 1.92
CA ASN A 39 -1.63 -14.32 0.90
C ASN A 39 -1.79 -13.71 -0.51
N THR A 40 -2.14 -12.42 -0.62
CA THR A 40 -2.44 -11.75 -1.90
C THR A 40 -1.40 -10.71 -2.30
N TYR A 41 -0.59 -10.18 -1.37
CA TYR A 41 0.41 -9.13 -1.65
C TYR A 41 1.28 -9.44 -2.86
N ARG A 42 1.85 -10.65 -2.94
CA ARG A 42 2.75 -11.03 -4.04
C ARG A 42 2.04 -11.01 -5.39
N ALA A 43 0.82 -11.55 -5.45
CA ALA A 43 0.07 -11.60 -6.69
C ALA A 43 -0.37 -10.21 -7.14
N LEU A 44 -0.88 -9.39 -6.23
CA LEU A 44 -1.35 -8.02 -6.53
C LEU A 44 -0.21 -7.11 -6.99
N LEU A 45 0.90 -7.10 -6.25
CA LEU A 45 2.09 -6.32 -6.61
C LEU A 45 2.74 -6.86 -7.89
N GLY A 46 2.80 -8.17 -8.05
CA GLY A 46 3.30 -8.82 -9.28
C GLY A 46 2.45 -8.51 -10.51
N ALA A 47 1.14 -8.30 -10.33
CA ALA A 47 0.25 -7.90 -11.42
C ALA A 47 0.39 -6.42 -11.81
N GLY A 48 1.07 -5.60 -11.00
CA GLY A 48 1.30 -4.18 -11.28
C GLY A 48 0.56 -3.20 -10.35
N ALA A 49 -0.04 -3.67 -9.25
CA ALA A 49 -0.61 -2.79 -8.24
C ALA A 49 0.47 -1.93 -7.56
N GLN A 50 0.14 -0.67 -7.29
CA GLN A 50 1.04 0.31 -6.68
C GLN A 50 0.55 0.78 -5.30
N ILE A 51 -0.76 0.73 -5.08
CA ILE A 51 -1.39 1.02 -3.79
C ILE A 51 -2.26 -0.18 -3.40
N LEU A 52 -2.16 -0.58 -2.13
CA LEU A 52 -2.99 -1.62 -1.53
C LEU A 52 -3.82 -0.98 -0.41
N VAL A 53 -5.15 -1.07 -0.51
CA VAL A 53 -6.05 -0.61 0.54
C VAL A 53 -6.19 -1.72 1.59
N MET A 54 -5.78 -1.41 2.82
CA MET A 54 -5.78 -2.37 3.92
C MET A 54 -7.06 -2.25 4.76
N GLY A 55 -7.83 -3.33 4.82
CA GLY A 55 -9.03 -3.45 5.64
C GLY A 55 -8.85 -4.41 6.81
N SER A 56 -9.95 -5.02 7.25
CA SER A 56 -9.96 -6.02 8.33
C SER A 56 -9.22 -7.31 8.00
N SER A 57 -9.00 -7.62 6.72
CA SER A 57 -8.25 -8.81 6.30
C SER A 57 -6.73 -8.62 6.34
N GLY A 58 -6.23 -7.38 6.38
CA GLY A 58 -4.81 -7.07 6.24
C GLY A 58 -4.21 -6.18 7.33
N LEU A 59 -5.01 -5.33 7.98
CA LEU A 59 -4.53 -4.40 9.01
C LEU A 59 -5.39 -4.44 10.27
N PHE A 60 -6.70 -4.20 10.18
CA PHE A 60 -7.53 -4.04 11.38
C PHE A 60 -7.93 -5.39 11.98
N ARG A 61 -7.54 -5.63 13.23
CA ARG A 61 -7.86 -6.85 13.96
C ARG A 61 -8.51 -6.50 15.29
N ALA A 62 -9.66 -7.11 15.59
CA ALA A 62 -10.42 -6.79 16.80
C ALA A 62 -9.69 -7.21 18.10
N ASP A 63 -8.77 -8.16 18.00
CA ASP A 63 -8.01 -8.75 19.10
C ASP A 63 -6.60 -8.17 19.26
N MET A 64 -6.26 -7.09 18.54
CA MET A 64 -4.90 -6.57 18.47
C MET A 64 -4.85 -5.04 18.49
N PRO A 65 -3.96 -4.41 19.30
CA PRO A 65 -3.69 -2.98 19.20
C PRO A 65 -3.22 -2.58 17.80
N LEU A 66 -3.59 -1.38 17.35
CA LEU A 66 -3.30 -0.91 15.99
C LEU A 66 -1.79 -0.88 15.70
N GLU A 67 -0.97 -0.52 16.69
CA GLU A 67 0.48 -0.48 16.58
C GLU A 67 1.06 -1.87 16.26
N LEU A 68 0.63 -2.89 17.00
CA LEU A 68 1.07 -4.27 16.77
C LEU A 68 0.55 -4.82 15.44
N ALA A 69 -0.67 -4.45 15.05
CA ALA A 69 -1.25 -4.82 13.78
C ALA A 69 -0.49 -4.20 12.59
N TRP A 70 -0.10 -2.93 12.73
CA TRP A 70 0.74 -2.23 11.77
C TRP A 70 2.12 -2.88 11.62
N GLU A 71 2.79 -3.21 12.74
CA GLU A 71 4.09 -3.90 12.74
C GLU A 71 4.01 -5.28 12.09
N THR A 72 2.94 -6.02 12.37
CA THR A 72 2.69 -7.34 11.78
C THR A 72 2.48 -7.22 10.27
N MET A 73 1.57 -6.36 9.84
CA MET A 73 1.28 -6.09 8.42
C MET A 73 2.54 -5.63 7.66
N SER A 74 3.33 -4.72 8.25
CA SER A 74 4.58 -4.21 7.66
C SER A 74 5.61 -5.33 7.45
N ARG A 75 5.72 -6.25 8.41
CA ARG A 75 6.62 -7.41 8.33
C ARG A 75 6.18 -8.39 7.25
N GLU A 76 4.89 -8.68 7.18
CA GLU A 76 4.32 -9.56 6.16
C GLU A 76 4.50 -8.98 4.74
N LEU A 77 4.26 -7.67 4.58
CA LEU A 77 4.48 -6.96 3.31
C LEU A 77 5.97 -6.95 2.94
N SER A 78 6.86 -6.68 3.90
CA SER A 78 8.30 -6.76 3.68
C SER A 78 8.74 -8.17 3.23
N ALA A 79 8.23 -9.22 3.87
CA ALA A 79 8.52 -10.60 3.48
C ALA A 79 7.97 -10.96 2.07
N ALA A 80 6.88 -10.32 1.66
CA ALA A 80 6.35 -10.46 0.30
C ALA A 80 7.28 -9.81 -0.74
N LEU A 81 7.86 -8.66 -0.42
CA LEU A 81 8.74 -7.86 -1.30
C LEU A 81 10.17 -8.42 -1.43
N HIS A 82 10.74 -9.01 -0.38
CA HIS A 82 12.14 -9.46 -0.36
C HIS A 82 12.39 -10.84 -1.02
N SER A 83 11.46 -11.33 -1.86
CA SER A 83 11.65 -12.56 -2.64
C SER A 83 12.41 -12.27 -3.95
N PRO A 84 13.58 -12.89 -4.21
CA PRO A 84 14.47 -12.46 -5.26
C PRO A 84 14.00 -12.91 -6.66
N SER A 85 13.64 -11.94 -7.52
CA SER A 85 13.91 -11.88 -8.97
C SER A 85 12.95 -11.00 -9.78
N TRP A 86 11.74 -10.71 -9.29
CA TRP A 86 10.68 -10.11 -10.13
C TRP A 86 10.47 -8.59 -9.97
N TYR A 87 11.07 -7.95 -8.97
CA TYR A 87 10.97 -6.50 -8.74
C TYR A 87 12.16 -5.72 -9.34
N ARG A 88 12.45 -5.91 -10.64
CA ARG A 88 13.60 -5.27 -11.30
C ARG A 88 13.27 -3.93 -12.00
N GLY A 89 12.01 -3.50 -11.99
CA GLY A 89 11.57 -2.25 -12.63
C GLY A 89 11.46 -1.04 -11.70
N ALA A 90 11.66 -1.21 -10.40
CA ALA A 90 11.26 -0.22 -9.41
C ALA A 90 12.40 0.68 -8.93
N ASN A 91 13.15 1.28 -9.87
CA ASN A 91 14.03 2.41 -9.54
C ASN A 91 13.26 3.75 -9.43
N ASP A 92 11.93 3.72 -9.49
CA ASP A 92 11.06 4.89 -9.35
C ASP A 92 9.81 4.62 -8.47
N VAL A 93 10.01 3.97 -7.32
CA VAL A 93 8.96 3.83 -6.27
C VAL A 93 9.45 4.34 -4.92
N ARG A 94 10.19 5.45 -4.91
CA ARG A 94 10.12 6.31 -3.74
C ARG A 94 8.81 7.07 -3.84
N LYS A 95 7.89 6.80 -2.89
CA LYS A 95 6.65 7.53 -2.55
C LYS A 95 5.34 6.88 -3.01
N SER A 96 4.90 5.81 -2.34
CA SER A 96 3.51 5.76 -1.85
C SER A 96 3.31 4.68 -0.77
N LEU A 97 4.25 4.61 0.17
CA LEU A 97 3.98 4.02 1.48
C LEU A 97 4.06 5.19 2.46
N CYS A 98 2.96 5.51 3.14
CA CYS A 98 2.91 6.44 4.30
C CYS A 98 3.00 7.97 4.11
N PHE A 99 2.48 8.62 3.04
CA PHE A 99 2.40 10.10 3.06
C PHE A 99 1.12 10.69 3.70
N TRP A 100 -0.01 9.96 3.74
CA TRP A 100 -1.23 10.51 4.35
C TRP A 100 -1.24 10.46 5.89
N PHE A 101 -0.55 9.49 6.51
CA PHE A 101 -0.55 9.36 7.98
C PHE A 101 0.59 10.13 8.69
N ILE A 102 1.71 10.41 8.02
CA ILE A 102 2.83 11.17 8.62
C ILE A 102 2.52 12.67 8.70
N GLN A 103 1.79 13.24 7.73
CA GLN A 103 1.38 14.65 7.77
C GLN A 103 0.44 14.97 8.95
N PHE A 104 -0.28 13.98 9.49
CA PHE A 104 -1.13 14.19 10.66
C PHE A 104 -0.34 14.27 11.99
N ARG A 105 0.90 13.76 12.04
CA ARG A 105 1.72 13.77 13.27
C ARG A 105 2.61 15.00 13.47
N HIS A 106 2.73 15.90 12.49
CA HIS A 106 3.52 17.13 12.62
C HIS A 106 2.68 18.43 12.60
N GLY A 107 1.35 18.34 12.51
CA GLY A 107 0.43 19.47 12.52
C GLY A 107 -0.04 19.95 13.90
N ARG A 108 0.79 19.90 14.96
CA ARG A 108 0.53 20.60 16.23
C ARG A 108 1.85 20.86 16.97
N GLN A 109 2.43 22.03 16.74
CA GLN A 109 3.05 22.94 17.73
C GLN A 109 3.02 24.32 17.03
N GLY A 110 2.11 25.23 17.39
CA GLY A 110 2.20 26.00 18.61
C GLY A 110 3.03 27.26 18.32
N GLY A 111 2.45 28.22 17.61
CA GLY A 111 3.09 29.51 17.34
C GLY A 111 3.22 30.32 18.63
N SER A 112 4.44 30.75 18.94
CA SER A 112 4.71 31.88 19.82
C SER A 112 5.69 32.79 19.09
N LEU A 113 5.19 33.91 18.57
CA LEU A 113 5.99 35.00 18.02
C LEU A 113 6.40 35.92 19.18
N SER A 114 7.68 35.91 19.53
CA SER A 114 8.30 36.94 20.37
C SER A 114 9.59 37.43 19.71
N GLY A 115 9.66 38.74 19.46
CA GLY A 115 10.84 39.45 18.94
C GLY A 115 10.38 40.76 18.27
N THR A 116 9.93 41.75 19.03
CA THR A 116 10.67 42.95 19.49
C THR A 116 11.34 43.78 18.39
N ARG A 117 11.02 45.08 18.45
CA ARG A 117 11.46 46.23 17.64
C ARG A 117 12.94 46.28 17.32
#